data_AF-A0A8T7LXT3-F1
#
_entry.id   AF-A0A8T7LXT3-F1
#
_cell.length_a   1.000
_cell.length_b   1.000
_cell.length_c   1.000
_cell.angle_alpha   90.00
_cell.angle_beta   90.00
_cell.angle_gamma   90.00
#
_symmetry.space_group_name_H-M   'P 1'
#
loop_
_entity.id
_entity.type
_entity.pdbx_description
1 polymer ?
#
loop_
_entity_poly.entity_id
_entity_poly.type
_entity_poly.pdbx_seq_one_letter_code
_entity_poly.pdbx_strand_id
1 'polypeptide(L)'
;MRPIAALLFVLIFVLSPSRVQAQASEVIWLTVDATSLKTGETVRVWVNAVSVTPIQGFTFQIRYDPNCLKPLNAASPIAGMNGLGLPQTDGLVDASFASTVPQIVNGVLAEVRFETRGGCQTTLNLESAALAVRNASGFAAPLPGVKLGESKIALSIDSAPGIPASQALAGTPLPLDPSPASAPASSLQIGWIAVFTILLIGLLGFGINRALQKTVQ
;
A
#
# COMPACT_ATOMS: atom_id res chain seq x y z
N MET A 1 -48.43 27.82 -40.10
CA MET A 1 -47.26 26.91 -40.16
C MET A 1 -46.49 26.95 -38.83
N ARG A 2 -46.99 26.32 -37.76
CA ARG A 2 -46.32 26.29 -36.44
C ARG A 2 -46.48 25.02 -35.57
N PRO A 3 -47.40 24.05 -35.82
CA PRO A 3 -47.48 22.86 -34.96
C PRO A 3 -46.61 21.67 -35.42
N ILE A 4 -46.16 21.65 -36.68
CA ILE A 4 -45.41 20.50 -37.24
C ILE A 4 -43.95 20.47 -36.75
N ALA A 5 -43.33 21.65 -36.54
CA ALA A 5 -41.96 21.74 -36.04
C ALA A 5 -41.81 21.24 -34.59
N ALA A 6 -42.85 21.42 -33.76
CA ALA A 6 -42.85 20.93 -32.37
C ALA A 6 -42.96 19.40 -32.30
N LEU A 7 -43.69 18.78 -33.24
CA LEU A 7 -43.90 17.33 -33.26
C LEU A 7 -42.64 16.56 -33.69
N LEU A 8 -41.83 17.15 -34.59
CA LEU A 8 -40.55 16.59 -35.03
C LEU A 8 -39.48 16.60 -33.92
N PHE A 9 -39.50 17.58 -33.02
CA PHE A 9 -38.52 17.69 -31.94
C PHE A 9 -38.76 16.66 -30.81
N VAL A 10 -40.03 16.28 -30.58
CA VAL A 10 -40.39 15.24 -29.59
C VAL A 10 -40.05 13.84 -30.09
N LEU A 11 -40.17 13.58 -31.40
CA LEU A 11 -39.90 12.25 -31.96
C LEU A 11 -38.41 11.87 -31.92
N ILE A 12 -37.50 12.85 -32.03
CA ILE A 12 -36.05 12.62 -32.01
C ILE A 12 -35.54 12.20 -30.62
N PHE A 13 -36.21 12.62 -29.54
CA PHE A 13 -35.80 12.27 -28.17
C PHE A 13 -36.13 10.81 -27.78
N VAL A 14 -37.09 10.17 -28.46
CA VAL A 14 -37.56 8.80 -28.12
C VAL A 14 -36.80 7.70 -28.89
N LEU A 15 -36.04 8.07 -29.94
CA LEU A 15 -35.33 7.13 -30.81
C LEU A 15 -33.84 6.96 -30.49
N SER A 16 -33.37 7.46 -29.36
CA SER A 16 -32.01 7.15 -28.88
C SER A 16 -32.05 5.79 -28.17
N PRO A 17 -31.50 4.69 -28.74
CA PRO A 17 -31.27 3.49 -27.96
C PRO A 17 -30.12 3.79 -26.99
N SER A 18 -30.46 4.30 -25.80
CA SER A 18 -29.57 4.25 -24.66
C SER A 18 -29.26 2.78 -24.40
N ARG A 19 -28.11 2.31 -24.88
CA ARG A 19 -27.59 0.98 -24.54
C ARG A 19 -27.27 1.01 -23.05
N VAL A 20 -28.27 0.73 -22.22
CA VAL A 20 -28.07 0.44 -20.81
C VAL A 20 -27.43 -0.94 -20.76
N GLN A 21 -26.10 -0.97 -20.84
CA GLN A 21 -25.34 -2.17 -20.55
C GLN A 21 -25.44 -2.36 -19.05
N ALA A 22 -26.29 -3.30 -18.61
CA ALA A 22 -26.28 -3.80 -17.25
C ALA A 22 -24.93 -4.51 -17.06
N GLN A 23 -23.88 -3.76 -16.74
CA GLN A 23 -22.58 -4.32 -16.36
C GLN A 23 -22.82 -5.21 -15.14
N ALA A 24 -22.33 -6.45 -15.22
CA ALA A 24 -22.29 -7.31 -14.04
C ALA A 24 -21.52 -6.57 -12.94
N SER A 25 -22.02 -6.63 -11.71
CA SER A 25 -21.43 -5.90 -10.61
C SER A 25 -20.10 -6.54 -10.23
N GLU A 26 -19.00 -5.84 -10.49
CA GLU A 26 -17.68 -6.22 -9.95
C GLU A 26 -17.68 -5.89 -8.45
N VAL A 27 -17.16 -6.79 -7.60
CA VAL A 27 -17.21 -6.61 -6.14
C VAL A 27 -15.85 -6.95 -5.53
N ILE A 28 -15.41 -6.16 -4.55
CA ILE A 28 -14.22 -6.40 -3.72
C ILE A 28 -14.64 -6.47 -2.25
N TRP A 29 -14.10 -7.41 -1.48
CA TRP A 29 -14.41 -7.57 -0.06
C TRP A 29 -13.24 -8.16 0.74
N LEU A 30 -13.31 -8.09 2.06
CA LEU A 30 -12.34 -8.68 2.97
C LEU A 30 -12.83 -10.03 3.53
N THR A 31 -11.88 -10.93 3.78
CA THR A 31 -12.05 -12.08 4.69
C THR A 31 -10.82 -12.21 5.57
N VAL A 32 -10.94 -12.92 6.70
CA VAL A 32 -9.83 -13.21 7.62
C VAL A 32 -9.78 -14.68 7.97
N ASP A 33 -8.62 -15.18 8.40
CA ASP A 33 -8.48 -16.56 8.86
C ASP A 33 -9.00 -16.79 10.27
N ALA A 34 -8.87 -15.78 11.14
CA ALA A 34 -9.40 -15.79 12.49
C ALA A 34 -9.86 -14.39 12.92
N THR A 35 -10.92 -14.34 13.74
CA THR A 35 -11.42 -13.11 14.38
C THR A 35 -11.07 -13.04 15.87
N SER A 36 -10.57 -14.12 16.45
CA SER A 36 -10.07 -14.19 17.82
C SER A 36 -8.61 -14.65 17.78
N LEU A 37 -7.71 -13.82 18.27
CA LEU A 37 -6.26 -14.00 18.20
C LEU A 37 -5.62 -13.75 19.57
N LYS A 38 -4.37 -14.15 19.73
CA LYS A 38 -3.53 -13.80 20.87
C LYS A 38 -2.42 -12.86 20.45
N THR A 39 -1.82 -12.16 21.41
CA THR A 39 -0.71 -11.24 21.17
C THR A 39 0.50 -11.98 20.56
N GLY A 40 1.08 -11.41 19.50
CA GLY A 40 2.19 -11.99 18.74
C GLY A 40 1.77 -12.98 17.64
N GLU A 41 0.48 -13.27 17.49
CA GLU A 41 -0.03 -14.05 16.35
C GLU A 41 -0.12 -13.19 15.10
N THR A 42 -0.06 -13.86 13.95
CA THR A 42 -0.25 -13.25 12.64
C THR A 42 -1.67 -13.50 12.16
N VAL A 43 -2.43 -12.45 11.91
CA VAL A 43 -3.72 -12.54 11.20
C VAL A 43 -3.50 -12.38 9.71
N ARG A 44 -4.15 -13.25 8.93
CA ARG A 44 -4.18 -13.15 7.47
C ARG A 44 -5.49 -12.53 7.03
N VAL A 45 -5.39 -11.48 6.26
CA VAL A 45 -6.50 -10.74 5.69
C VAL A 45 -6.46 -10.92 4.18
N TRP A 46 -7.49 -11.51 3.60
CA TRP A 46 -7.59 -11.65 2.16
C TRP A 46 -8.48 -10.55 1.59
N VAL A 47 -7.94 -9.83 0.61
CA VAL A 47 -8.70 -8.98 -0.29
C VAL A 47 -9.18 -9.88 -1.41
N ASN A 48 -10.48 -10.04 -1.54
CA ASN A 48 -11.12 -10.90 -2.52
C ASN A 48 -11.85 -10.04 -3.55
N ALA A 49 -12.00 -10.56 -4.77
CA ALA A 49 -12.87 -9.96 -5.75
C ALA A 49 -13.51 -10.99 -6.69
N VAL A 50 -14.63 -10.58 -7.28
CA VAL A 50 -15.19 -11.21 -8.48
C VAL A 50 -15.21 -10.13 -9.56
N SER A 51 -14.60 -10.45 -10.70
CA SER A 51 -14.56 -9.59 -11.88
C SER A 51 -14.89 -10.38 -13.14
N VAL A 52 -15.93 -9.97 -13.88
CA VAL A 52 -16.18 -10.52 -15.22
C VAL A 52 -15.29 -9.86 -16.28
N THR A 53 -14.76 -8.68 -15.98
CA THR A 53 -13.79 -7.98 -16.81
C THR A 53 -12.38 -8.44 -16.45
N PRO A 54 -11.54 -8.90 -17.41
CA PRO A 54 -10.14 -9.17 -17.14
C PRO A 54 -9.39 -7.91 -16.69
N ILE A 55 -8.72 -7.97 -15.54
CA ILE A 55 -8.03 -6.83 -14.93
C ILE A 55 -6.52 -6.93 -15.13
N GLN A 56 -5.82 -5.81 -15.05
CA GLN A 56 -4.36 -5.72 -15.12
C GLN A 56 -3.74 -5.02 -13.91
N GLY A 57 -4.56 -4.68 -12.93
CA GLY A 57 -4.09 -4.22 -11.65
C GLY A 57 -5.25 -4.03 -10.68
N PHE A 58 -4.89 -3.78 -9.43
CA PHE A 58 -5.84 -3.41 -8.40
C PHE A 58 -5.09 -2.63 -7.31
N THR A 59 -5.85 -1.80 -6.61
CA THR A 59 -5.36 -1.02 -5.47
C THR A 59 -6.34 -1.20 -4.32
N PHE A 60 -5.85 -1.18 -3.09
CA PHE A 60 -6.72 -1.19 -1.91
C PHE A 60 -6.08 -0.47 -0.74
N GLN A 61 -6.93 0.07 0.12
CA GLN A 61 -6.55 0.71 1.36
C GLN A 61 -7.29 0.07 2.55
N ILE A 62 -6.54 -0.45 3.52
CA ILE A 62 -7.09 -1.03 4.75
C ILE A 62 -6.67 -0.16 5.93
N ARG A 63 -7.64 0.47 6.56
CA ARG A 63 -7.48 1.21 7.82
C ARG A 63 -7.40 0.21 8.98
N TYR A 64 -6.44 0.40 9.88
CA TYR A 64 -6.23 -0.41 11.08
C TYR A 64 -5.79 0.43 12.28
N ASP A 65 -5.89 -0.12 13.50
CA ASP A 65 -5.33 0.51 14.71
C ASP A 65 -3.86 0.08 14.90
N PRO A 66 -2.89 1.00 14.80
CA PRO A 66 -1.46 0.67 14.92
C PRO A 66 -1.02 0.29 16.34
N ASN A 67 -1.85 0.53 17.37
CA ASN A 67 -1.58 0.04 18.72
C ASN A 67 -1.89 -1.46 18.85
N CYS A 68 -2.76 -1.98 17.99
CA CYS A 68 -3.25 -3.36 18.07
C CYS A 68 -2.62 -4.26 17.01
N LEU A 69 -2.29 -3.69 15.85
CA LEU A 69 -1.80 -4.44 14.69
C LEU A 69 -0.57 -3.76 14.07
N LYS A 70 0.34 -4.58 13.55
CA LYS A 70 1.48 -4.17 12.75
C LYS A 70 1.40 -4.84 11.38
N PRO A 71 1.29 -4.10 10.27
CA PRO A 71 1.35 -4.71 8.96
C PRO A 71 2.76 -5.25 8.70
N LEU A 72 2.85 -6.45 8.14
CA LEU A 72 4.13 -7.09 7.81
C LEU A 72 4.38 -7.00 6.31
N ASN A 73 3.45 -7.53 5.52
CA ASN A 73 3.56 -7.60 4.08
C ASN A 73 2.20 -7.82 3.42
N ALA A 74 2.14 -7.58 2.12
CA ALA A 74 1.07 -8.04 1.25
C ALA A 74 1.65 -8.83 0.07
N ALA A 75 0.90 -9.78 -0.49
CA ALA A 75 1.24 -10.38 -1.79
C ALA A 75 -0.01 -10.79 -2.54
N SER A 76 0.12 -10.86 -3.87
CA SER A 76 -0.91 -11.43 -4.72
C SER A 76 -0.55 -12.90 -5.04
N PRO A 77 -1.48 -13.85 -4.86
CA PRO A 77 -1.29 -15.22 -5.35
C PRO A 77 -1.44 -15.34 -6.87
N ILE A 78 -1.88 -14.28 -7.55
CA ILE A 78 -2.10 -14.28 -9.00
C ILE A 78 -0.75 -14.14 -9.71
N ALA A 79 -0.40 -15.12 -10.54
CA ALA A 79 0.85 -15.12 -11.28
C ALA A 79 1.00 -13.86 -12.15
N GLY A 80 2.12 -13.15 -12.00
CA GLY A 80 2.40 -11.91 -12.74
C GLY A 80 1.78 -10.65 -12.17
N MET A 81 0.94 -10.72 -11.12
CA MET A 81 0.53 -9.55 -10.34
C MET A 81 1.63 -9.18 -9.34
N ASN A 82 2.41 -8.16 -9.67
CA ASN A 82 3.53 -7.72 -8.85
C ASN A 82 3.15 -6.50 -8.01
N GLY A 83 3.56 -6.51 -6.73
CA GLY A 83 3.37 -5.39 -5.83
C GLY A 83 4.17 -4.17 -6.26
N LEU A 84 3.56 -2.99 -6.13
CA LEU A 84 4.20 -1.71 -6.37
C LEU A 84 4.55 -1.10 -5.02
N GLY A 85 5.82 -0.75 -4.82
CA GLY A 85 6.29 -0.07 -3.61
C GLY A 85 5.63 1.29 -3.47
N LEU A 86 4.76 1.44 -2.47
CA LEU A 86 4.11 2.70 -2.12
C LEU A 86 4.58 3.18 -0.75
N PRO A 87 4.72 4.50 -0.53
CA PRO A 87 4.95 5.04 0.80
C PRO A 87 3.83 4.61 1.76
N GLN A 88 4.20 3.92 2.84
CA GLN A 88 3.24 3.45 3.83
C GLN A 88 3.05 4.50 4.93
N THR A 89 1.79 4.68 5.34
CA THR A 89 1.38 5.59 6.42
C THR A 89 0.92 4.75 7.60
N ASP A 90 1.30 5.13 8.82
CA ASP A 90 0.87 4.36 9.99
C ASP A 90 -0.66 4.36 10.16
N GLY A 91 -1.22 3.21 10.54
CA GLY A 91 -2.65 2.97 10.58
C GLY A 91 -3.33 2.79 9.20
N LEU A 92 -2.58 2.82 8.09
CA LEU A 92 -3.12 2.58 6.75
C LEU A 92 -2.21 1.66 5.94
N VAL A 93 -2.73 0.49 5.56
CA VAL A 93 -2.11 -0.29 4.49
C VAL A 93 -2.58 0.28 3.16
N ASP A 94 -1.65 0.73 2.32
CA ASP A 94 -1.94 1.16 0.93
C ASP A 94 -1.11 0.30 -0.02
N ALA A 95 -1.78 -0.58 -0.76
CA ALA A 95 -1.11 -1.55 -1.62
C ALA A 95 -1.69 -1.50 -3.03
N SER A 96 -0.80 -1.61 -4.00
CA SER A 96 -1.13 -1.67 -5.41
C SER A 96 -0.40 -2.82 -6.08
N PHE A 97 -1.08 -3.53 -6.96
CA PHE A 97 -0.52 -4.63 -7.74
C PHE A 97 -0.85 -4.43 -9.21
N ALA A 98 0.09 -4.82 -10.08
CA ALA A 98 -0.07 -4.70 -11.52
C ALA A 98 0.47 -5.92 -12.26
N SER A 99 -0.17 -6.24 -13.38
CA SER A 99 0.24 -7.26 -14.34
C SER A 99 0.30 -6.69 -15.75
N THR A 100 1.23 -7.19 -16.55
CA THR A 100 1.31 -6.91 -17.98
C THR A 100 0.33 -7.76 -18.79
N VAL A 101 -0.25 -8.79 -18.19
CA VAL A 101 -1.20 -9.72 -18.83
C VAL A 101 -2.56 -9.61 -18.16
N PRO A 102 -3.68 -9.51 -18.91
CA PRO A 102 -5.03 -9.54 -18.34
C PRO A 102 -5.28 -10.78 -17.49
N GLN A 103 -5.86 -10.60 -16.30
CA GLN A 103 -6.16 -11.64 -15.32
C GLN A 103 -7.67 -11.71 -15.09
N ILE A 104 -8.25 -12.90 -15.18
CA ILE A 104 -9.62 -13.15 -14.74
C ILE A 104 -9.58 -13.37 -13.22
N VAL A 105 -10.44 -12.69 -12.48
CA VAL A 105 -10.43 -12.73 -11.02
C VAL A 105 -11.75 -13.26 -10.47
N ASN A 106 -11.64 -14.33 -9.69
CA ASN A 106 -12.72 -14.90 -8.91
C ASN A 106 -12.13 -15.54 -7.65
N GLY A 107 -11.95 -14.73 -6.60
CA GLY A 107 -11.33 -15.15 -5.34
C GLY A 107 -10.28 -14.14 -4.85
N VAL A 108 -9.19 -14.65 -4.27
CA VAL A 108 -8.18 -13.84 -3.60
C VAL A 108 -7.37 -12.99 -4.61
N LEU A 109 -7.43 -11.67 -4.45
CA LEU A 109 -6.55 -10.70 -5.11
C LEU A 109 -5.22 -10.58 -4.38
N ALA A 110 -5.27 -10.44 -3.06
CA ALA A 110 -4.09 -10.29 -2.22
C ALA A 110 -4.31 -10.84 -0.81
N GLU A 111 -3.24 -11.34 -0.21
CA GLU A 111 -3.12 -11.64 1.21
C GLU A 111 -2.31 -10.52 1.88
N VAL A 112 -2.85 -9.94 2.94
CA VAL A 112 -2.17 -8.96 3.82
C VAL A 112 -1.97 -9.62 5.18
N ARG A 113 -0.77 -9.49 5.73
CA ARG A 113 -0.44 -10.04 7.05
C ARG A 113 -0.24 -8.94 8.07
N PHE A 114 -0.86 -9.11 9.22
CA PHE A 114 -0.64 -8.27 10.39
C PHE A 114 -0.17 -9.11 11.57
N GLU A 115 0.81 -8.61 12.30
CA GLU A 115 1.20 -9.11 13.63
C GLU A 115 0.41 -8.36 14.70
N THR A 116 -0.11 -9.08 15.69
CA THR A 116 -0.86 -8.51 16.81
C THR A 116 0.06 -8.02 17.94
N ARG A 117 -0.23 -6.85 18.54
CA ARG A 117 0.68 -6.16 19.49
C ARG A 117 0.27 -6.16 20.96
N GLY A 118 -0.92 -6.64 21.30
CA GLY A 118 -1.42 -6.65 22.67
C GLY A 118 -2.90 -6.99 22.75
N GLY A 119 -3.42 -7.16 23.97
CA GLY A 119 -4.86 -7.36 24.18
C GLY A 119 -5.67 -6.14 23.73
N CYS A 120 -6.53 -6.31 22.71
CA CYS A 120 -7.23 -5.20 22.07
C CYS A 120 -8.49 -5.69 21.33
N GLN A 121 -9.52 -4.84 21.29
CA GLN A 121 -10.64 -4.97 20.35
C GLN A 121 -10.45 -3.94 19.23
N THR A 122 -10.36 -4.39 18.00
CA THR A 122 -10.11 -3.51 16.85
C THR A 122 -10.97 -3.89 15.66
N THR A 123 -10.99 -3.04 14.62
CA THR A 123 -11.72 -3.29 13.38
C THR A 123 -10.84 -2.94 12.20
N LEU A 124 -10.71 -3.87 11.26
CA LEU A 124 -10.15 -3.61 9.94
C LEU A 124 -11.24 -2.99 9.06
N ASN A 125 -10.92 -1.93 8.34
CA ASN A 125 -11.86 -1.28 7.42
C ASN A 125 -11.24 -1.11 6.03
N LEU A 126 -11.85 -1.73 5.01
CA LEU A 126 -11.54 -1.52 3.60
C LEU A 126 -12.08 -0.14 3.20
N GLU A 127 -11.21 0.86 3.26
CA GLU A 127 -11.56 2.27 3.06
C GLU A 127 -11.75 2.57 1.57
N SER A 128 -10.89 2.02 0.73
CA SER A 128 -11.02 2.08 -0.72
C SER A 128 -10.48 0.81 -1.37
N ALA A 129 -11.05 0.45 -2.51
CA ALA A 129 -10.48 -0.55 -3.39
C ALA A 129 -10.94 -0.31 -4.83
N ALA A 130 -10.06 -0.57 -5.78
CA ALA A 130 -10.33 -0.43 -7.20
C ALA A 130 -9.67 -1.54 -7.99
N LEU A 131 -10.34 -1.96 -9.06
CA LEU A 131 -9.76 -2.77 -10.12
C LEU A 131 -9.30 -1.85 -11.24
N ALA A 132 -8.25 -2.24 -11.96
CA ALA A 132 -7.72 -1.46 -13.07
C ALA A 132 -7.57 -2.32 -14.32
N VAL A 133 -7.85 -1.71 -15.47
CA VAL A 133 -7.61 -2.26 -16.81
C VAL A 133 -6.61 -1.37 -17.54
N ARG A 134 -5.98 -1.83 -18.62
CA ARG A 134 -5.27 -0.91 -19.52
C ARG A 134 -6.24 -0.29 -20.51
N ASN A 135 -6.16 1.03 -20.65
CA ASN A 135 -6.90 1.74 -21.68
C ASN A 135 -6.23 1.59 -23.06
N ALA A 136 -6.87 2.14 -24.11
CA ALA A 136 -6.35 2.10 -25.48
C ALA A 136 -4.96 2.74 -25.66
N SER A 137 -4.58 3.64 -24.74
CA SER A 137 -3.26 4.29 -24.71
C SER A 137 -2.23 3.52 -23.87
N GLY A 138 -2.60 2.34 -23.34
CA GLY A 138 -1.71 1.47 -22.57
C GLY A 138 -1.55 1.84 -21.09
N PHE A 139 -2.26 2.87 -20.60
CA PHE A 139 -2.21 3.31 -19.20
C PHE A 139 -3.21 2.54 -18.34
N ALA A 140 -2.89 2.36 -17.06
CA ALA A 140 -3.82 1.84 -16.08
C ALA A 140 -4.98 2.83 -15.89
N ALA A 141 -6.21 2.33 -16.00
CA ALA A 141 -7.43 3.07 -15.79
C ALA A 141 -8.34 2.30 -14.81
N PRO A 142 -8.97 2.97 -13.84
CA PRO A 142 -9.91 2.33 -12.94
C PRO A 142 -11.08 1.71 -13.72
N LEU A 143 -11.46 0.49 -13.34
CA LEU A 143 -12.66 -0.17 -13.84
C LEU A 143 -13.89 0.45 -13.14
N PRO A 144 -14.82 1.08 -13.88
CA PRO A 144 -15.97 1.71 -13.28
C PRO A 144 -16.96 0.67 -12.73
N GLY A 145 -17.72 1.05 -11.70
CA GLY A 145 -18.80 0.23 -11.16
C GLY A 145 -18.38 -0.86 -10.17
N VAL A 146 -17.10 -0.91 -9.78
CA VAL A 146 -16.62 -1.79 -8.71
C VAL A 146 -17.27 -1.38 -7.38
N LYS A 147 -17.92 -2.33 -6.71
CA LYS A 147 -18.55 -2.12 -5.40
C LYS A 147 -17.70 -2.74 -4.29
N LEU A 148 -17.80 -2.18 -3.10
CA LEU A 148 -17.27 -2.79 -1.88
C LEU A 148 -18.35 -3.68 -1.25
N GLY A 149 -18.00 -4.94 -0.97
CA GLY A 149 -18.81 -5.90 -0.22
C GLY A 149 -18.53 -5.79 1.28
N GLU A 150 -18.24 -6.93 1.93
CA GLU A 150 -17.79 -6.97 3.32
C GLU A 150 -16.52 -6.12 3.47
N SER A 151 -16.64 -5.00 4.16
CA SER A 151 -15.58 -3.98 4.27
C SER A 151 -15.10 -3.80 5.69
N LYS A 152 -15.79 -4.35 6.70
CA LYS A 152 -15.46 -4.15 8.11
C LYS A 152 -15.36 -5.47 8.84
N ILE A 153 -14.20 -5.76 9.42
CA ILE A 153 -13.98 -7.00 10.17
C ILE A 153 -13.50 -6.66 11.57
N ALA A 154 -14.32 -7.01 12.57
CA ALA A 154 -13.95 -6.89 13.97
C ALA A 154 -13.00 -8.02 14.38
N LEU A 155 -11.96 -7.68 15.12
CA LEU A 155 -10.96 -8.60 15.66
C LEU A 155 -10.87 -8.44 17.18
N SER A 156 -10.80 -9.57 17.87
CA SER A 156 -10.59 -9.67 19.31
C SER A 156 -9.23 -10.28 19.57
N ILE A 157 -8.32 -9.50 20.16
CA ILE A 157 -6.97 -9.92 20.48
C ILE A 157 -6.86 -10.07 22.01
N ASP A 158 -6.47 -11.25 22.45
CA ASP A 158 -6.19 -11.56 23.85
C ASP A 158 -4.75 -11.14 24.21
N SER A 159 -4.56 -10.64 25.43
CA SER A 159 -3.25 -10.26 25.97
C SER A 159 -2.30 -11.45 26.22
N ALA A 160 -2.82 -12.67 26.27
CA ALA A 160 -2.03 -13.87 26.39
C ALA A 160 -1.08 -14.01 25.19
N PRO A 161 0.15 -14.54 25.40
CA PRO A 161 1.07 -14.78 24.31
C PRO A 161 0.53 -15.91 23.42
N GLY A 162 0.52 -15.65 22.12
CA GLY A 162 0.17 -16.63 21.09
C GLY A 162 1.41 -17.26 20.45
N ILE A 163 1.16 -18.09 19.43
CA ILE A 163 2.22 -18.76 18.67
C ILE A 163 2.37 -18.05 17.32
N PRO A 164 3.55 -17.49 16.99
CA PRO A 164 3.77 -16.87 15.68
C PRO A 164 3.57 -17.87 14.55
N ALA A 165 2.81 -17.49 13.52
CA ALA A 165 2.62 -18.30 12.33
C ALA A 165 3.75 -18.05 11.31
N SER A 166 4.40 -19.12 10.82
CA SER A 166 5.54 -19.05 9.89
C SER A 166 5.22 -19.44 8.44
N GLN A 167 3.94 -19.49 8.06
CA GLN A 167 3.53 -19.98 6.75
C GLN A 167 4.10 -19.11 5.61
N ALA A 168 4.51 -19.72 4.50
CA ALA A 168 4.99 -18.98 3.34
C ALA A 168 3.87 -18.11 2.73
N LEU A 169 4.22 -16.95 2.18
CA LEU A 169 3.30 -16.08 1.45
C LEU A 169 3.19 -16.58 0.01
N ALA A 170 1.99 -16.61 -0.56
CA ALA A 170 1.82 -16.92 -1.98
C ALA A 170 2.10 -15.67 -2.83
N GLY A 171 3.14 -15.72 -3.66
CA GLY A 171 3.60 -14.59 -4.48
C GLY A 171 4.78 -13.83 -3.88
N THR A 172 5.19 -12.75 -4.54
CA THR A 172 6.30 -11.92 -4.09
C THR A 172 5.83 -10.95 -3.00
N PRO A 173 6.43 -10.96 -1.80
CA PRO A 173 6.02 -10.09 -0.71
C PRO A 173 6.34 -8.62 -1.03
N LEU A 174 5.33 -7.76 -0.90
CA LEU A 174 5.43 -6.32 -0.81
C LEU A 174 5.56 -5.95 0.68
N PRO A 175 6.70 -5.40 1.13
CA PRO A 175 6.84 -4.95 2.52
C PRO A 175 5.90 -3.78 2.80
N LEU A 176 5.29 -3.78 4.00
CA LEU A 176 4.31 -2.76 4.41
C LEU A 176 4.77 -1.93 5.62
N ASP A 177 6.05 -2.01 5.99
CA ASP A 177 6.56 -1.19 7.08
C ASP A 177 6.44 0.31 6.73
N PRO A 178 5.94 1.16 7.65
CA PRO A 178 5.86 2.61 7.44
C PRO A 178 7.24 3.16 7.09
N SER A 179 7.32 4.00 6.06
CA SER A 179 8.57 4.63 5.69
C SER A 179 9.04 5.48 6.87
N PRO A 180 10.29 5.33 7.36
CA PRO A 180 10.77 6.19 8.43
C PRO A 180 10.69 7.63 7.96
N ALA A 181 9.96 8.48 8.71
CA ALA A 181 10.00 9.92 8.50
C ALA A 181 11.47 10.32 8.43
N SER A 182 11.91 10.86 7.28
CA SER A 182 13.28 11.27 7.06
C SER A 182 13.72 12.14 8.24
N ALA A 183 14.56 11.59 9.12
CA ALA A 183 15.19 12.37 10.18
C ALA A 183 15.90 13.54 9.48
N PRO A 184 15.75 14.79 9.96
CA PRO A 184 16.53 15.88 9.39
C PRO A 184 18.00 15.47 9.51
N ALA A 185 18.68 15.33 8.39
CA ALA A 185 20.11 15.05 8.37
C ALA A 185 20.78 16.10 9.25
N SER A 186 21.36 15.67 10.37
CA SER A 186 22.07 16.54 11.29
C SER A 186 23.33 17.04 10.59
N SER A 187 23.19 18.16 9.87
CA SER A 187 24.26 18.87 9.16
C SER A 187 25.36 19.43 10.08
N LEU A 188 25.35 19.08 11.37
CA LEU A 188 26.27 19.57 12.39
C LEU A 188 27.49 18.67 12.63
N GLN A 189 27.57 17.45 12.08
CA GLN A 189 28.73 16.57 12.31
C GLN A 189 29.91 16.78 11.34
N ILE A 190 29.68 17.41 10.18
CA ILE A 190 30.76 17.62 9.18
C ILE A 190 31.65 18.83 9.56
N GLY A 191 31.11 19.82 10.28
CA GLY A 191 31.86 21.03 10.65
C GLY A 191 32.98 20.79 11.68
N TRP A 192 32.71 20.00 12.72
CA TRP A 192 33.69 19.79 13.80
C TRP A 192 34.89 18.95 13.37
N ILE A 193 34.70 17.95 12.50
CA ILE A 193 35.80 17.07 12.04
C ILE A 193 36.82 17.88 11.21
N ALA A 194 36.37 18.81 10.36
CA ALA A 194 37.25 19.68 9.59
C ALA A 194 38.01 20.68 10.47
N VAL A 195 37.37 21.26 11.50
CA VAL A 195 38.03 22.19 12.42
C VAL A 195 39.09 21.49 13.27
N PHE A 196 38.82 20.29 13.78
CA PHE A 196 39.80 19.54 14.59
C PHE A 196 41.00 19.07 13.76
N THR A 197 40.82 18.68 12.49
CA THR A 197 41.94 18.25 11.64
C THR A 197 42.86 19.41 11.26
N ILE A 198 42.33 20.61 10.98
CA ILE A 198 43.15 21.79 10.68
C ILE A 198 43.95 22.24 11.91
N LEU A 199 43.34 22.19 13.10
CA LEU A 199 43.99 22.64 14.34
C LEU A 199 45.13 21.70 14.77
N LEU A 200 45.00 20.40 14.50
CA LEU A 200 46.03 19.40 14.82
C LEU A 200 47.24 19.49 13.86
N ILE A 201 47.00 19.78 12.57
CA ILE A 201 48.08 20.01 11.59
C ILE A 201 48.83 21.31 11.90
N GLY A 202 48.13 22.37 12.32
CA GLY A 202 48.75 23.64 12.73
C GLY A 202 49.69 23.50 13.94
N LEU A 203 49.29 22.72 14.95
CA LEU A 203 50.12 22.49 16.14
C LEU A 203 51.37 21.63 15.83
N LEU A 204 51.23 20.61 14.97
CA LEU A 204 52.37 19.77 14.56
C LEU A 204 53.36 20.55 13.68
N GLY A 205 52.87 21.38 12.75
CA GLY A 205 53.72 22.22 11.90
C GLY A 205 54.51 23.28 12.68
N PHE A 206 53.89 23.89 13.69
CA PHE A 206 54.55 24.90 14.52
C PHE A 206 55.61 24.30 15.45
N GLY A 207 55.38 23.09 15.98
CA GLY A 207 56.34 22.39 16.84
C GLY A 207 57.64 22.00 16.12
N ILE A 208 57.55 21.53 14.87
CA ILE A 208 58.71 21.11 14.07
C ILE A 208 59.57 22.33 13.66
N ASN A 209 58.94 23.44 13.27
CA ASN A 209 59.68 24.64 12.87
C ASN A 209 60.46 25.27 14.03
N ARG A 210 59.89 25.24 15.25
CA ARG A 210 60.54 25.75 16.46
C ARG A 210 61.69 24.85 16.96
N ALA A 211 61.63 23.54 16.68
CA ALA A 211 62.71 22.61 16.98
C ALA A 211 63.90 22.77 16.02
N LEU A 212 63.65 23.03 14.74
CA LEU A 212 64.70 23.25 13.74
C LEU A 212 65.47 24.57 13.94
N GLN A 213 64.81 25.63 14.44
CA GLN A 213 65.49 26.89 14.73
C GLN A 213 66.44 26.84 15.93
N LYS A 214 66.28 25.87 16.84
CA LYS A 214 67.16 25.71 18.02
C LYS A 214 68.48 24.99 17.72
N THR A 215 68.62 24.37 16.56
CA THR A 215 69.82 23.59 16.18
C THR A 215 70.79 24.37 15.29
N VAL A 216 70.50 25.64 14.96
CA VAL A 216 71.29 26.48 14.03
C VAL A 216 71.83 27.75 14.71
N GLN A 217 72.01 27.75 16.04
CA GLN A 217 72.79 28.78 16.74
C GLN A 217 73.84 28.16 17.64
#